data_AF-A0A962GZ35-F1
#
_entry.id   AF-A0A962GZ35-F1
#
_cell.length_a   1.000
_cell.length_b   1.000
_cell.length_c   1.000
_cell.angle_alpha   90.00
_cell.angle_beta   90.00
_cell.angle_gamma   90.00
#
_symmetry.space_group_name_H-M   'P 1'
#
loop_
_entity.id
_entity.type
_entity.pdbx_description
1 polymer ?
#
loop_
_entity_poly.entity_id
_entity_poly.type
_entity_poly.pdbx_seq_one_letter_code
_entity_poly.pdbx_strand_id
1 'polypeptide(L)'
;PYAPVTEKHLAAGGMSIGALTEATQTTSDNVAANLLIKKLGGPEKITAALRAMGDTVTRLDRMEPEMNLVPAGEERDTTSPRAMAQTVAGLYTNDWLSAESQARLKQWMIATNTGARRIRAGLPADWIAGDKTGTGIAPSMANKYNDVAVIWPEGRKPVVIAAYHEASGYFENMRDQDQAVLAEVGRIAAAWMANAPAA
;
A
#
# COMPACT_ATOMS: atom_id res chain seq x y z
N PRO A 1 -5.36 -17.86 -5.77
CA PRO A 1 -4.58 -16.63 -5.41
C PRO A 1 -4.90 -15.55 -6.43
N TYR A 2 -4.95 -14.28 -6.03
CA TYR A 2 -5.20 -13.18 -6.96
C TYR A 2 -3.91 -12.86 -7.75
N ALA A 3 -3.90 -13.11 -9.06
CA ALA A 3 -2.69 -13.10 -9.89
C ALA A 3 -2.92 -12.55 -11.32
N PRO A 4 -3.50 -11.34 -11.46
CA PRO A 4 -4.01 -10.82 -12.74
C PRO A 4 -2.95 -10.55 -13.81
N VAL A 5 -1.66 -10.50 -13.44
CA VAL A 5 -0.54 -10.30 -14.38
C VAL A 5 0.22 -11.60 -14.54
N THR A 6 0.70 -12.19 -13.44
CA THR A 6 1.61 -13.35 -13.50
C THR A 6 0.99 -14.58 -14.16
N GLU A 7 -0.32 -14.80 -14.00
CA GLU A 7 -1.05 -15.88 -14.68
C GLU A 7 -0.93 -15.80 -16.21
N LYS A 8 -0.89 -14.58 -16.77
CA LYS A 8 -0.76 -14.36 -18.22
C LYS A 8 0.65 -14.66 -18.74
N HIS A 9 1.64 -14.78 -17.85
CA HIS A 9 3.04 -15.01 -18.21
C HIS A 9 3.50 -16.46 -17.96
N LEU A 10 2.59 -17.38 -17.61
CA LEU A 10 2.94 -18.79 -17.37
C LEU A 10 3.66 -19.44 -18.55
N ALA A 11 3.19 -19.21 -19.78
CA ALA A 11 3.81 -19.75 -20.98
C ALA A 11 5.21 -19.17 -21.27
N ALA A 12 5.50 -17.96 -20.80
CA ALA A 12 6.82 -17.34 -20.93
C ALA A 12 7.84 -17.91 -19.93
N GLY A 13 7.40 -18.67 -18.93
CA GLY A 13 8.25 -19.32 -17.93
C GLY A 13 8.90 -18.37 -16.91
N GLY A 14 8.66 -17.06 -17.02
CA GLY A 14 9.21 -16.07 -16.10
C GLY A 14 8.87 -14.63 -16.45
N MET A 15 9.21 -13.74 -15.52
CA MET A 15 9.08 -12.28 -15.64
C MET A 15 10.34 -11.62 -15.07
N SER A 16 10.67 -10.42 -15.56
CA SER A 16 11.75 -9.63 -14.97
C SER A 16 11.37 -9.15 -13.55
N ILE A 17 12.37 -8.84 -12.72
CA ILE A 17 12.14 -8.27 -11.38
C ILE A 17 11.32 -6.98 -11.49
N GLY A 18 11.64 -6.10 -12.44
CA GLY A 18 10.89 -4.87 -12.68
C GLY A 18 9.41 -5.12 -12.99
N ALA A 19 9.11 -6.10 -13.86
CA ALA A 19 7.73 -6.45 -14.20
C ALA A 19 6.97 -7.06 -13.02
N LEU A 20 7.62 -7.88 -12.19
CA LEU A 20 7.04 -8.41 -10.95
C LEU A 20 6.76 -7.29 -9.94
N THR A 21 7.67 -6.32 -9.80
CA THR A 21 7.48 -5.17 -8.90
C THR A 21 6.33 -4.29 -9.36
N GLU A 22 6.24 -4.01 -10.66
CA GLU A 22 5.13 -3.26 -11.25
C GLU A 22 3.79 -3.97 -11.03
N ALA A 23 3.71 -5.28 -11.28
CA ALA A 23 2.50 -6.07 -11.05
C ALA A 23 2.07 -6.10 -9.58
N THR A 24 3.04 -6.22 -8.67
CA THR A 24 2.80 -6.14 -7.21
C THR A 24 2.23 -4.77 -6.83
N GLN A 25 2.77 -3.68 -7.38
CA GLN A 25 2.35 -2.32 -7.05
C GLN A 25 0.99 -1.97 -7.67
N THR A 26 0.86 -2.11 -8.99
CA THR A 26 -0.27 -1.57 -9.77
C THR A 26 -1.52 -2.44 -9.70
N THR A 27 -1.33 -3.76 -9.59
CA THR A 27 -2.44 -4.73 -9.59
C THR A 27 -2.49 -5.58 -8.33
N SER A 28 -1.62 -5.37 -7.34
CA SER A 28 -1.60 -6.19 -6.12
C SER A 28 -1.47 -7.71 -6.38
N ASP A 29 -0.68 -8.11 -7.39
CA ASP A 29 -0.55 -9.51 -7.80
C ASP A 29 0.17 -10.34 -6.71
N ASN A 30 -0.55 -11.27 -6.06
CA ASN A 30 -0.08 -12.01 -4.90
C ASN A 30 1.06 -12.99 -5.27
N VAL A 31 1.06 -13.52 -6.49
CA VAL A 31 2.12 -14.43 -6.94
C VAL A 31 3.39 -13.62 -7.21
N ALA A 32 3.28 -12.44 -7.83
CA ALA A 32 4.41 -11.54 -8.00
C ALA A 32 5.02 -11.12 -6.66
N ALA A 33 4.18 -10.77 -5.68
CA ALA A 33 4.61 -10.45 -4.31
C ALA A 33 5.39 -11.62 -3.69
N ASN A 34 4.85 -12.85 -3.76
CA ASN A 34 5.52 -14.03 -3.22
C ASN A 34 6.88 -14.30 -3.87
N LEU A 35 7.01 -14.12 -5.19
CA LEU A 35 8.27 -14.29 -5.90
C LEU A 35 9.32 -13.26 -5.46
N LEU A 36 8.92 -11.99 -5.29
CA LEU A 36 9.79 -10.93 -4.80
C LEU A 36 10.20 -11.14 -3.35
N ILE A 37 9.26 -11.51 -2.47
CA ILE A 37 9.55 -11.79 -1.05
C ILE A 37 10.57 -12.93 -0.95
N LYS A 38 10.39 -14.02 -1.71
CA LYS A 38 11.37 -15.12 -1.77
C LYS A 38 12.73 -14.65 -2.27
N LYS A 39 12.76 -13.82 -3.32
CA LYS A 39 14.02 -13.26 -3.87
C LYS A 39 14.76 -12.39 -2.85
N LEU A 40 14.04 -11.70 -1.97
CA LEU A 40 14.57 -10.89 -0.87
C LEU A 40 14.97 -11.71 0.37
N GLY A 41 14.76 -13.03 0.35
CA GLY A 41 15.12 -13.93 1.45
C GLY A 41 14.01 -14.19 2.47
N GLY A 42 12.76 -13.86 2.15
CA GLY A 42 11.58 -14.18 2.95
C GLY A 42 11.09 -13.05 3.86
N PRO A 43 9.94 -13.25 4.55
CA PRO A 43 9.29 -12.24 5.40
C PRO A 43 10.21 -11.64 6.46
N GLU A 44 11.00 -12.47 7.14
CA GLU A 44 11.93 -12.04 8.19
C GLU A 44 12.99 -11.06 7.68
N LYS A 45 13.49 -11.26 6.45
CA LYS A 45 14.48 -10.36 5.83
C LYS A 45 13.89 -9.01 5.47
N ILE A 46 12.63 -8.98 5.03
CA ILE A 46 11.91 -7.73 4.79
C ILE A 46 11.70 -6.98 6.11
N THR A 47 11.25 -7.68 7.16
CA THR A 47 11.10 -7.08 8.50
C THR A 47 12.43 -6.54 9.02
N ALA A 48 13.53 -7.28 8.86
CA ALA A 48 14.86 -6.83 9.26
C ALA A 48 15.32 -5.57 8.48
N ALA A 49 15.02 -5.51 7.18
CA ALA A 49 15.31 -4.33 6.37
C ALA A 49 14.52 -3.10 6.85
N LEU A 50 13.23 -3.27 7.19
CA LEU A 50 12.41 -2.21 7.77
C LEU A 50 13.00 -1.69 9.10
N ARG A 51 13.49 -2.59 9.97
CA ARG A 51 14.19 -2.20 11.21
C ARG A 51 15.46 -1.39 10.93
N ALA A 52 16.24 -1.79 9.92
CA ALA A 52 17.43 -1.04 9.52
C ALA A 52 17.11 0.34 8.93
N MET A 53 15.91 0.50 8.36
CA MET A 53 15.36 1.77 7.87
C MET A 53 14.73 2.62 8.99
N GLY A 54 14.71 2.13 10.23
CA GLY A 54 14.17 2.84 11.40
C GLY A 54 12.69 2.58 11.67
N ASP A 55 12.01 1.75 10.88
CA ASP A 55 10.64 1.31 11.17
C ASP A 55 10.71 0.18 12.20
N THR A 56 10.31 0.47 13.45
CA THR A 56 10.31 -0.48 14.56
C THR A 56 8.99 -1.21 14.76
N VAL A 57 7.96 -0.90 13.95
CA VAL A 57 6.59 -1.34 14.15
C VAL A 57 6.16 -2.33 13.09
N THR A 58 6.32 -1.97 11.80
CA THR A 58 5.86 -2.79 10.68
C THR A 58 6.54 -4.16 10.70
N ARG A 59 5.77 -5.23 10.52
CA ARG A 59 6.30 -6.59 10.40
C ARG A 59 5.58 -7.34 9.29
N LEU A 60 6.34 -8.19 8.61
CA LEU A 60 5.88 -9.17 7.65
C LEU A 60 6.36 -10.53 8.15
N ASP A 61 5.43 -11.45 8.34
CA ASP A 61 5.63 -12.74 9.00
C ASP A 61 5.24 -13.91 8.10
N ARG A 62 4.31 -13.70 7.18
CA ARG A 62 3.75 -14.75 6.31
C ARG A 62 3.87 -14.39 4.83
N MET A 63 3.60 -15.37 3.98
CA MET A 63 3.49 -15.21 2.53
C MET A 63 2.02 -14.97 2.14
N GLU A 64 1.77 -14.64 0.89
CA GLU A 64 0.42 -14.65 0.34
C GLU A 64 -0.06 -16.10 0.11
N PRO A 65 -1.34 -16.42 0.39
CA PRO A 65 -2.40 -15.53 0.86
C PRO A 65 -2.50 -15.38 2.39
N GLU A 66 -1.72 -16.13 3.17
CA GLU A 66 -1.88 -16.25 4.62
C GLU A 66 -1.67 -14.94 5.39
N MET A 67 -0.84 -14.03 4.86
CA MET A 67 -0.61 -12.70 5.46
C MET A 67 -1.89 -11.86 5.60
N ASN A 68 -2.94 -12.14 4.81
CA ASN A 68 -4.20 -11.42 4.90
C ASN A 68 -5.06 -11.84 6.09
N LEU A 69 -4.72 -12.94 6.79
CA LEU A 69 -5.49 -13.45 7.92
C LEU A 69 -5.04 -12.79 9.21
N VAL A 70 -5.71 -11.70 9.57
CA VAL A 70 -5.40 -10.86 10.75
C VAL A 70 -6.66 -10.75 11.62
N PRO A 71 -7.11 -11.81 12.31
CA PRO A 71 -8.22 -11.71 13.26
C PRO A 71 -7.89 -10.80 14.45
N ALA A 72 -8.90 -10.46 15.25
CA ALA A 72 -8.69 -9.60 16.42
C ALA A 72 -7.61 -10.18 17.35
N GLY A 73 -6.64 -9.35 17.73
CA GLY A 73 -5.50 -9.74 18.56
C GLY A 73 -4.34 -10.41 17.81
N GLU A 74 -4.45 -10.64 16.49
CA GLU A 74 -3.30 -11.06 15.68
C GLU A 74 -2.31 -9.92 15.51
N GLU A 75 -1.03 -10.20 15.76
CA GLU A 75 0.05 -9.22 15.62
C GLU A 75 0.86 -9.41 14.34
N ARG A 76 0.82 -10.59 13.72
CA ARG A 76 1.59 -10.88 12.51
C ARG A 76 1.06 -10.09 11.31
N ASP A 77 1.97 -9.67 10.45
CA ASP A 77 1.68 -8.90 9.23
C ASP A 77 0.97 -7.57 9.50
N THR A 78 1.30 -6.93 10.63
CA THR A 78 0.71 -5.66 11.06
C THR A 78 1.68 -4.48 11.01
N THR A 79 1.11 -3.28 11.08
CA THR A 79 1.82 -2.01 11.23
C THR A 79 0.94 -1.01 11.99
N SER A 80 1.44 0.18 12.24
CA SER A 80 0.62 1.35 12.61
C SER A 80 0.52 2.33 11.44
N PRO A 81 -0.58 3.10 11.33
CA PRO A 81 -0.70 4.13 10.30
C PRO A 81 0.49 5.10 10.28
N ARG A 82 0.97 5.49 11.46
CA ARG A 82 2.12 6.41 11.60
C ARG A 82 3.42 5.80 11.06
N ALA A 83 3.73 4.57 11.44
CA ALA A 83 4.96 3.89 10.99
C ALA A 83 4.96 3.73 9.46
N MET A 84 3.84 3.25 8.89
CA MET A 84 3.73 3.12 7.44
C MET A 84 3.85 4.46 6.71
N ALA A 85 3.22 5.52 7.21
CA ALA A 85 3.33 6.85 6.62
C ALA A 85 4.78 7.38 6.64
N GLN A 86 5.51 7.17 7.74
CA GLN A 86 6.91 7.56 7.88
C GLN A 86 7.82 6.76 6.94
N THR A 87 7.63 5.44 6.88
CA THR A 87 8.39 4.56 5.98
C THR A 87 8.19 4.95 4.52
N VAL A 88 6.94 5.17 4.10
CA VAL A 88 6.64 5.57 2.71
C VAL A 88 7.16 6.98 2.41
N ALA A 89 7.09 7.92 3.36
CA ALA A 89 7.69 9.24 3.20
C ALA A 89 9.21 9.12 2.98
N GLY A 90 9.88 8.27 3.76
CA GLY A 90 11.30 8.00 3.64
C GLY A 90 11.73 7.46 2.26
N LEU A 91 10.87 6.72 1.55
CA LEU A 91 11.16 6.28 0.18
C LEU A 91 11.40 7.45 -0.79
N TYR A 92 10.83 8.62 -0.50
CA TYR A 92 10.96 9.83 -1.32
C TYR A 92 11.88 10.90 -0.72
N THR A 93 12.14 10.86 0.58
CA THR A 93 12.92 11.89 1.27
C THR A 93 14.30 11.45 1.76
N ASN A 94 14.54 10.14 1.85
CA ASN A 94 15.83 9.57 2.22
C ASN A 94 16.52 8.97 0.98
N ASP A 95 17.82 8.74 1.07
CA ASP A 95 18.64 8.17 -0.02
C ASP A 95 18.49 6.64 -0.16
N TRP A 96 17.32 6.10 0.21
CA TRP A 96 17.03 4.65 0.10
C TRP A 96 16.79 4.22 -1.35
N LEU A 97 16.28 5.13 -2.18
CA LEU A 97 16.01 4.92 -3.59
C LEU A 97 16.75 5.97 -4.41
N SER A 98 17.29 5.57 -5.56
CA SER A 98 17.78 6.54 -6.54
C SER A 98 16.63 7.41 -7.06
N ALA A 99 16.95 8.61 -7.57
CA ALA A 99 15.95 9.49 -8.18
C ALA A 99 15.14 8.81 -9.29
N GLU A 100 15.78 7.94 -10.10
CA GLU A 100 15.11 7.15 -11.11
C GLU A 100 14.11 6.14 -10.50
N SER A 101 14.49 5.48 -9.41
CA SER A 101 13.63 4.52 -8.71
C SER A 101 12.46 5.21 -8.02
N GLN A 102 12.67 6.40 -7.45
CA GLN A 102 11.59 7.24 -6.91
C GLN A 102 10.60 7.68 -7.99
N ALA A 103 11.11 8.12 -9.15
CA ALA A 103 10.26 8.51 -10.29
C ALA A 103 9.44 7.32 -10.81
N ARG A 104 10.06 6.14 -10.93
CA ARG A 104 9.37 4.90 -11.33
C ARG A 104 8.30 4.48 -10.33
N LEU A 105 8.62 4.49 -9.03
CA LEU A 105 7.65 4.17 -7.98
C LEU A 105 6.46 5.14 -8.00
N LYS A 106 6.73 6.45 -8.12
CA LYS A 106 5.68 7.47 -8.27
C LYS A 106 4.75 7.15 -9.45
N GLN A 107 5.31 6.85 -10.63
CA GLN A 107 4.52 6.51 -11.82
C GLN A 107 3.63 5.28 -11.57
N TRP A 108 4.18 4.22 -10.97
CA TRP A 108 3.41 3.02 -10.65
C TRP A 108 2.33 3.28 -9.61
N MET A 109 2.60 4.07 -8.57
CA MET A 109 1.59 4.44 -7.57
C MET A 109 0.44 5.25 -8.18
N ILE A 110 0.74 6.18 -9.10
CA ILE A 110 -0.29 6.95 -9.82
C ILE A 110 -1.14 6.01 -10.71
N ALA A 111 -0.49 5.06 -11.37
CA ALA A 111 -1.14 4.10 -12.26
C ALA A 111 -1.97 3.01 -11.54
N THR A 112 -1.80 2.83 -10.22
CA THR A 112 -2.66 1.95 -9.42
C THR A 112 -4.12 2.37 -9.60
N ASN A 113 -5.02 1.44 -9.90
CA ASN A 113 -6.47 1.72 -10.01
C ASN A 113 -7.30 1.11 -8.88
N THR A 114 -6.71 0.22 -8.08
CA THR A 114 -7.43 -0.55 -7.04
C THR A 114 -7.98 0.32 -5.90
N GLY A 115 -7.40 1.50 -5.65
CA GLY A 115 -7.83 2.42 -4.60
C GLY A 115 -8.53 3.69 -5.07
N ALA A 116 -9.00 3.74 -6.33
CA ALA A 116 -9.68 4.91 -6.87
C ALA A 116 -10.91 5.36 -6.05
N ARG A 117 -11.51 4.44 -5.27
CA ARG A 117 -12.68 4.69 -4.40
C ARG A 117 -12.32 4.92 -2.91
N ARG A 118 -11.03 4.97 -2.56
CA ARG A 118 -10.52 5.11 -1.19
C ARG A 118 -9.98 6.53 -0.97
N ILE A 119 -8.76 6.71 -0.45
CA ILE A 119 -8.23 8.03 -0.09
C ILE A 119 -8.34 9.00 -1.27
N ARG A 120 -7.97 8.56 -2.47
CA ARG A 120 -8.00 9.41 -3.67
C ARG A 120 -9.39 9.92 -4.05
N ALA A 121 -10.46 9.22 -3.67
CA ALA A 121 -11.82 9.70 -3.94
C ALA A 121 -12.19 10.95 -3.13
N GLY A 122 -11.50 11.20 -2.01
CA GLY A 122 -11.68 12.40 -1.20
C GLY A 122 -10.72 13.55 -1.53
N LEU A 123 -9.78 13.35 -2.45
CA LEU A 123 -8.80 14.37 -2.84
C LEU A 123 -9.35 15.24 -3.98
N PRO A 124 -8.88 16.49 -4.13
CA PRO A 124 -9.14 17.29 -5.33
C PRO A 124 -8.67 16.57 -6.59
N ALA A 125 -9.49 16.60 -7.65
CA ALA A 125 -9.25 15.83 -8.87
C ALA A 125 -8.02 16.29 -9.67
N ASP A 126 -7.58 17.53 -9.46
CA ASP A 126 -6.39 18.13 -10.07
C ASP A 126 -5.09 17.79 -9.32
N TRP A 127 -5.18 17.16 -8.14
CA TRP A 127 -3.99 16.77 -7.38
C TRP A 127 -3.36 15.50 -7.96
N ILE A 128 -2.04 15.54 -8.15
CA ILE A 128 -1.26 14.36 -8.52
C ILE A 128 -1.11 13.48 -7.27
N ALA A 129 -1.80 12.34 -7.27
CA ALA A 129 -1.75 11.37 -6.19
C ALA A 129 -1.69 9.93 -6.70
N GLY A 130 -1.07 9.07 -5.91
CA GLY A 130 -0.94 7.64 -6.18
C GLY A 130 -0.99 6.87 -4.87
N ASP A 131 -1.32 5.58 -4.94
CA ASP A 131 -1.62 4.80 -3.74
C ASP A 131 -1.21 3.34 -3.84
N LYS A 132 -1.28 2.67 -2.69
CA LYS A 132 -1.34 1.21 -2.60
C LYS A 132 -2.43 0.80 -1.60
N THR A 133 -3.35 -0.03 -2.09
CA THR A 133 -4.43 -0.60 -1.29
C THR A 133 -4.06 -1.92 -0.60
N GLY A 134 -4.71 -2.21 0.52
CA GLY A 134 -4.81 -3.55 1.11
C GLY A 134 -6.26 -3.92 1.44
N THR A 135 -6.65 -5.18 1.23
CA THR A 135 -8.00 -5.66 1.53
C THR A 135 -7.91 -7.06 2.13
N GLY A 136 -8.42 -7.24 3.35
CA GLY A 136 -8.52 -8.54 4.00
C GLY A 136 -9.97 -8.92 4.20
N ILE A 137 -10.45 -9.99 3.57
CA ILE A 137 -11.81 -10.51 3.72
C ILE A 137 -11.72 -12.02 3.94
N ALA A 138 -12.14 -12.49 5.12
CA ALA A 138 -12.24 -13.90 5.45
C ALA A 138 -13.30 -14.12 6.53
N PRO A 139 -14.05 -15.23 6.52
CA PRO A 139 -15.09 -15.51 7.53
C PRO A 139 -14.61 -15.47 8.99
N SER A 140 -13.31 -15.64 9.22
CA SER A 140 -12.68 -15.66 10.55
C SER A 140 -12.37 -14.29 11.14
N MET A 141 -12.61 -13.19 10.42
CA MET A 141 -12.24 -11.85 10.87
C MET A 141 -13.17 -10.77 10.32
N ALA A 142 -13.17 -9.59 10.96
CA ALA A 142 -13.77 -8.41 10.36
C ALA A 142 -13.02 -7.98 9.10
N ASN A 143 -13.75 -7.47 8.11
CA ASN A 143 -13.16 -7.00 6.86
C ASN A 143 -12.19 -5.85 7.13
N LYS A 144 -11.03 -5.86 6.46
CA LYS A 144 -10.00 -4.83 6.55
C LYS A 144 -9.88 -4.08 5.23
N TYR A 145 -9.87 -2.76 5.30
CA TYR A 145 -9.70 -1.87 4.16
C TYR A 145 -8.60 -0.87 4.49
N ASN A 146 -7.50 -0.93 3.76
CA ASN A 146 -6.34 -0.08 4.02
C ASN A 146 -5.95 0.66 2.74
N ASP A 147 -5.45 1.87 2.88
CA ASP A 147 -4.93 2.62 1.76
C ASP A 147 -3.79 3.52 2.23
N VAL A 148 -2.72 3.56 1.43
CA VAL A 148 -1.57 4.44 1.67
C VAL A 148 -1.34 5.25 0.41
N ALA A 149 -1.66 6.54 0.50
CA ALA A 149 -1.58 7.46 -0.62
C ALA A 149 -0.40 8.43 -0.44
N VAL A 150 0.20 8.81 -1.57
CA VAL A 150 1.22 9.86 -1.67
C VAL A 150 0.69 10.92 -2.61
N ILE A 151 0.78 12.18 -2.17
CA ILE A 151 0.37 13.36 -2.92
C ILE A 151 1.65 14.13 -3.27
N TRP A 152 1.78 14.56 -4.52
CA TRP A 152 2.90 15.37 -5.01
C TRP A 152 2.43 16.78 -5.36
N PRO A 153 2.26 17.67 -4.36
CA PRO A 153 1.99 19.07 -4.62
C PRO A 153 3.14 19.74 -5.38
N GLU A 154 2.81 20.67 -6.28
CA GLU A 154 3.82 21.45 -7.00
C GLU A 154 4.67 22.28 -6.01
N GLY A 155 5.98 22.30 -6.23
CA GLY A 155 6.93 23.09 -5.43
C GLY A 155 7.09 22.67 -3.96
N ARG A 156 6.46 21.56 -3.51
CA ARG A 156 6.48 21.11 -2.11
C ARG A 156 6.90 19.64 -2.01
N LYS A 157 7.33 19.23 -0.81
CA LYS A 157 7.64 17.82 -0.51
C LYS A 157 6.37 16.95 -0.62
N PRO A 158 6.50 15.66 -0.97
CA PRO A 158 5.37 14.75 -0.97
C PRO A 158 4.70 14.65 0.39
N VAL A 159 3.37 14.52 0.40
CA VAL A 159 2.58 14.28 1.61
C VAL A 159 2.07 12.84 1.57
N VAL A 160 2.22 12.11 2.66
CA VAL A 160 1.78 10.71 2.79
C VAL A 160 0.59 10.62 3.73
N ILE A 161 -0.44 9.90 3.30
CA ILE A 161 -1.64 9.59 4.08
C ILE A 161 -1.71 8.07 4.19
N ALA A 162 -1.73 7.54 5.41
CA ALA A 162 -1.94 6.13 5.67
C ALA A 162 -3.23 5.94 6.47
N ALA A 163 -4.19 5.19 5.92
CA ALA A 163 -5.47 4.91 6.55
C ALA A 163 -5.71 3.41 6.62
N TYR A 164 -6.13 2.94 7.80
CA TYR A 164 -6.44 1.54 8.08
C TYR A 164 -7.82 1.49 8.72
N HIS A 165 -8.73 0.71 8.14
CA HIS A 165 -10.12 0.60 8.59
C HIS A 165 -10.48 -0.86 8.80
N GLU A 166 -10.98 -1.18 10.00
CA GLU A 166 -11.61 -2.45 10.31
C GLU A 166 -13.12 -2.25 10.32
N ALA A 167 -13.83 -3.01 9.49
CA ALA A 167 -15.28 -2.98 9.42
C ALA A 167 -15.91 -3.56 10.69
N SER A 168 -17.22 -3.37 10.85
CA SER A 168 -17.98 -3.88 11.99
C SER A 168 -18.08 -5.42 12.08
N GLY A 169 -17.56 -6.16 11.10
CA GLY A 169 -17.67 -7.61 11.01
C GLY A 169 -17.26 -8.14 9.64
N TYR A 170 -17.49 -9.44 9.43
CA TYR A 170 -17.30 -10.10 8.15
C TYR A 170 -18.44 -9.78 7.19
N PHE A 171 -18.10 -9.44 5.95
CA PHE A 171 -19.04 -9.32 4.83
C PHE A 171 -18.40 -9.96 3.61
N GLU A 172 -19.13 -10.83 2.90
CA GLU A 172 -18.60 -11.59 1.77
C GLU A 172 -18.05 -10.69 0.66
N ASN A 173 -18.75 -9.58 0.40
CA ASN A 173 -18.37 -8.60 -0.61
C ASN A 173 -17.82 -7.32 0.04
N MET A 174 -16.90 -6.67 -0.66
CA MET A 174 -16.51 -5.30 -0.33
C MET A 174 -17.73 -4.38 -0.37
N ARG A 175 -17.82 -3.49 0.61
CA ARG A 175 -18.92 -2.53 0.71
C ARG A 175 -18.43 -1.13 0.40
N ASP A 176 -19.22 -0.37 -0.35
CA ASP A 176 -18.86 1.00 -0.71
C ASP A 176 -18.77 1.92 0.51
N GLN A 177 -19.60 1.69 1.54
CA GLN A 177 -19.55 2.45 2.79
C GLN A 177 -18.22 2.30 3.55
N ASP A 178 -17.58 1.13 3.51
CA ASP A 178 -16.28 0.93 4.16
C ASP A 178 -15.16 1.63 3.39
N GLN A 179 -15.23 1.65 2.06
CA GLN A 179 -14.29 2.41 1.23
C GLN A 179 -14.48 3.92 1.41
N ALA A 180 -15.72 4.38 1.58
CA ALA A 180 -16.05 5.77 1.82
C ALA A 180 -15.43 6.32 3.13
N VAL A 181 -15.20 5.47 4.15
CA VAL A 181 -14.44 5.86 5.35
C VAL A 181 -13.03 6.32 4.98
N LEU A 182 -12.36 5.63 4.06
CA LEU A 182 -11.01 6.02 3.63
C LEU A 182 -11.04 7.26 2.72
N ALA A 183 -12.08 7.42 1.90
CA ALA A 183 -12.30 8.64 1.13
C ALA A 183 -12.48 9.86 2.04
N GLU A 184 -13.20 9.70 3.15
CA GLU A 184 -13.37 10.74 4.16
C GLU A 184 -12.05 11.19 4.79
N VAL A 185 -11.13 10.24 5.04
CA VAL A 185 -9.76 10.57 5.47
C VAL A 185 -9.04 11.41 4.42
N GLY A 186 -9.18 11.09 3.13
CA GLY A 186 -8.65 11.90 2.04
C GLY A 186 -9.19 13.33 2.05
N ARG A 187 -10.50 13.49 2.23
CA ARG A 187 -11.15 14.82 2.31
C ARG A 187 -10.65 15.64 3.51
N ILE A 188 -10.50 15.03 4.67
CA ILE A 188 -9.96 15.68 5.88
C ILE A 188 -8.50 16.10 5.65
N ALA A 189 -7.68 15.24 5.06
CA ALA A 189 -6.28 15.54 4.76
C ALA A 189 -6.15 16.68 3.74
N ALA A 190 -6.99 16.69 2.69
CA ALA A 190 -7.01 17.77 1.71
C ALA A 190 -7.37 19.11 2.34
N ALA A 191 -8.40 19.14 3.21
CA ALA A 191 -8.77 20.34 3.95
C ALA A 191 -7.65 20.82 4.88
N TRP A 192 -6.94 19.91 5.55
CA TRP A 192 -5.78 20.25 6.37
C TRP A 192 -4.65 20.85 5.53
N MET A 193 -4.30 20.24 4.39
CA MET A 193 -3.25 20.71 3.50
C MET A 193 -3.55 22.08 2.85
N ALA A 194 -4.83 22.39 2.60
CA ALA A 194 -5.25 23.68 2.05
C ALA A 194 -5.13 24.82 3.08
N ASN A 195 -5.22 24.50 4.38
CA ASN A 195 -5.12 25.46 5.48
C ASN A 195 -3.74 25.46 6.15
N ALA A 196 -2.86 24.53 5.80
CA ALA A 196 -1.51 24.48 6.32
C ALA A 196 -0.67 25.62 5.70
N PRO A 197 0.08 26.40 6.50
CA PRO A 197 1.03 27.36 5.96
C PRO A 197 2.04 26.64 5.05
N ALA A 198 2.45 27.31 3.97
CA ALA A 198 3.51 26.79 3.12
C ALA A 198 4.78 26.59 3.97
N ALA A 199 5.21 25.34 4.12
CA ALA A 199 6.42 24.95 4.82
C ALA A 199 7.66 25.20 3.97
#